data_AF-A0A6V7KAE3-F1
#
_entry.id   AF-A0A6V7KAE3-F1
#
_cell.length_a   1.000
_cell.length_b   1.000
_cell.length_c   1.000
_cell.angle_alpha   90.00
_cell.angle_beta   90.00
_cell.angle_gamma   90.00
#
_symmetry.space_group_name_H-M   'P 1'
#
loop_
_entity.id
_entity.type
_entity.pdbx_description
1 polymer ?
#
loop_
_entity_poly.entity_id
_entity_poly.type
_entity_poly.pdbx_seq_one_letter_code
_entity_poly.pdbx_strand_id
1 'polypeptide(L)'
;AIDLIITQSESWSLKIGKACLQREKVCFFLDRQSSIFKIIKNVNENHKNFGKLNFNEKSIFLKINKDPESDLTTKRLEKLKKTCERVLRLRGYEISEKAEEKYIFTTKSQGSIEEGFKKCICGVVKNPELNTKETSETYESYLQRKIESLEEVNEGREGSGVESRLRRIAEAIITFEMLGVRPSRPSFIEVCTDSDKSIASNRGGSFVLYNAARIEAILSKFKEEFSLGRYPEIWRIDEVDFSRLSSE
;
A
#
# COMPACT_ATOMS: atom_id res chain seq x y z
N ALA A 1 6.39 32.37 17.25
CA ALA A 1 5.75 31.04 17.38
C ALA A 1 6.39 30.02 16.43
N ILE A 2 6.47 30.29 15.12
CA ILE A 2 7.11 29.39 14.15
C ILE A 2 8.60 29.16 14.48
N ASP A 3 9.37 30.22 14.72
CA ASP A 3 10.81 30.09 15.02
C ASP A 3 11.07 29.29 16.30
N LEU A 4 10.21 29.46 17.30
CA LEU A 4 10.27 28.67 18.55
C LEU A 4 10.11 27.16 18.26
N ILE A 5 9.21 26.78 17.35
CA ILE A 5 9.01 25.37 16.96
C ILE A 5 10.24 24.85 16.19
N ILE A 6 10.83 25.66 15.32
CA ILE A 6 12.06 25.29 14.59
C ILE A 6 13.19 25.01 15.61
N THR A 7 13.43 25.91 16.56
CA THR A 7 14.45 25.73 17.60
C THR A 7 14.17 24.49 18.46
N GLN A 8 12.93 24.28 18.90
CA GLN A 8 12.58 23.07 19.67
C GLN A 8 12.82 21.78 18.87
N SER A 9 12.61 21.82 17.56
CA SER A 9 12.78 20.67 16.67
C SER A 9 14.23 20.19 16.54
N GLU A 10 15.22 20.96 16.98
CA GLU A 10 16.63 20.55 16.97
C GLU A 10 16.88 19.28 17.79
N SER A 11 16.08 19.06 18.84
CA SER A 11 16.12 17.87 19.67
C SER A 11 15.30 16.69 19.12
N TRP A 12 14.51 16.91 18.07
CA TRP A 12 13.60 15.90 17.54
C TRP A 12 14.32 14.91 16.63
N SER A 13 13.71 13.72 16.47
CA SER A 13 14.18 12.73 15.51
C SER A 13 14.17 13.30 14.09
N LEU A 14 13.11 14.04 13.71
CA LEU A 14 13.00 14.76 12.46
C LEU A 14 13.02 16.27 12.73
N LYS A 15 14.14 16.92 12.36
CA LYS A 15 14.33 18.36 12.54
C LYS A 15 13.53 19.14 11.50
N ILE A 16 12.98 20.28 11.89
CA ILE A 16 12.36 21.23 10.97
C ILE A 16 13.47 22.17 10.48
N GLY A 17 13.74 22.18 9.18
CA GLY A 17 14.72 23.08 8.57
C GLY A 17 14.12 24.44 8.20
N LYS A 18 12.83 24.49 7.87
CA LYS A 18 12.12 25.72 7.50
C LYS A 18 10.64 25.60 7.82
N ALA A 19 9.98 26.71 8.09
CA ALA A 19 8.53 26.76 8.15
C ALA A 19 8.01 28.09 7.58
N CYS A 20 6.81 28.08 7.00
CA CYS A 20 6.18 29.29 6.49
C CYS A 20 4.65 29.20 6.54
N LEU A 21 3.98 30.36 6.44
CA LEU A 21 2.54 30.43 6.31
C LEU A 21 2.17 30.54 4.83
N GLN A 22 1.34 29.63 4.33
CA GLN A 22 0.79 29.66 2.97
C GLN A 22 -0.72 29.53 3.02
N ARG A 23 -1.45 30.57 2.58
CA ARG A 23 -2.93 30.57 2.50
C ARG A 23 -3.58 30.04 3.79
N GLU A 24 -3.22 30.65 4.91
CA GLU A 24 -3.71 30.28 6.26
C GLU A 24 -3.27 28.89 6.77
N LYS A 25 -2.37 28.20 6.07
CA LYS A 25 -1.78 26.93 6.52
C LYS A 25 -0.35 27.14 6.97
N VAL A 26 0.02 26.52 8.08
CA VAL A 26 1.43 26.45 8.50
C VAL A 26 2.07 25.26 7.80
N CYS A 27 3.08 25.52 6.98
CA CYS A 27 3.86 24.53 6.27
C CYS A 27 5.20 24.33 6.99
N PHE A 28 5.49 23.10 7.40
CA PHE A 28 6.78 22.71 7.97
C PHE A 28 7.56 21.90 6.94
N PHE A 29 8.82 22.27 6.75
CA PHE A 29 9.77 21.59 5.87
C PHE A 29 10.84 20.97 6.76
N LEU A 30 10.95 19.65 6.69
CA LEU A 30 11.97 18.93 7.42
C LEU A 30 13.36 19.25 6.85
N ASP A 31 14.38 19.25 7.70
CA ASP A 31 15.76 19.23 7.25
C ASP A 31 16.00 17.93 6.47
N ARG A 32 16.03 18.04 5.15
CA ARG A 32 16.01 16.91 4.22
C ARG A 32 17.24 16.01 4.39
N GLN A 33 18.43 16.60 4.52
CA GLN A 33 19.67 15.82 4.63
C GLN A 33 19.70 15.04 5.93
N SER A 34 19.46 15.70 7.08
CA SER A 34 19.42 15.00 8.36
C SER A 34 18.29 13.97 8.43
N SER A 35 17.12 14.29 7.86
CA SER A 35 15.96 13.39 7.87
C SER A 35 16.21 12.12 7.06
N ILE A 36 16.74 12.24 5.83
CA ILE A 36 17.04 11.07 4.99
C ILE A 36 18.07 10.17 5.65
N PHE A 37 19.18 10.74 6.13
CA PHE A 37 20.22 9.97 6.83
C PHE A 37 19.63 9.20 8.03
N LYS A 38 18.91 9.90 8.91
CA LYS A 38 18.32 9.29 10.11
C LYS A 38 17.30 8.22 9.77
N ILE A 39 16.46 8.43 8.76
CA ILE A 39 15.46 7.43 8.33
C ILE A 39 16.17 6.18 7.78
N ILE A 40 17.13 6.35 6.87
CA ILE A 40 17.86 5.21 6.28
C ILE A 40 18.63 4.45 7.36
N LYS A 41 19.32 5.16 8.25
CA LYS A 41 20.02 4.56 9.39
C LYS A 41 19.06 3.77 10.29
N ASN A 42 17.91 4.35 10.63
CA ASN A 42 16.88 3.68 11.43
C ASN A 42 16.32 2.42 10.75
N VAL A 43 16.07 2.48 9.43
CA VAL A 43 15.67 1.30 8.64
C VAL A 43 16.76 0.21 8.70
N ASN A 44 18.03 0.61 8.56
CA ASN A 44 19.15 -0.31 8.62
C ASN A 44 19.31 -0.96 9.99
N GLU A 45 19.16 -0.21 11.09
CA GLU A 45 19.28 -0.71 12.46
C GLU A 45 18.11 -1.60 12.88
N ASN A 46 16.89 -1.29 12.43
CA ASN A 46 15.67 -2.00 12.85
C ASN A 46 15.24 -3.12 11.89
N HIS A 47 15.79 -3.18 10.68
CA HIS A 47 15.51 -4.20 9.67
C HIS A 47 13.99 -4.51 9.52
N LYS A 48 13.58 -5.75 9.80
CA LYS A 48 12.19 -6.24 9.72
C LYS A 48 11.26 -5.63 10.77
N ASN A 49 11.80 -4.91 11.75
CA ASN A 49 11.06 -4.23 12.81
C ASN A 49 10.90 -2.74 12.54
N PHE A 50 11.48 -2.20 11.46
CA PHE A 50 11.26 -0.80 11.09
C PHE A 50 9.77 -0.50 10.95
N GLY A 51 9.33 0.59 11.58
CA GLY A 51 7.93 1.03 11.58
C GLY A 51 6.99 0.20 12.47
N LYS A 52 7.46 -0.90 13.08
CA LYS A 52 6.70 -1.61 14.11
C LYS A 52 6.73 -0.82 15.41
N LEU A 53 5.56 -0.64 16.01
CA LEU A 53 5.47 -0.17 17.39
C LEU A 53 5.49 -1.37 18.33
N ASN A 54 5.96 -1.15 19.55
CA ASN A 54 5.85 -2.13 20.63
C ASN A 54 4.39 -2.54 20.82
N PHE A 55 4.20 -3.76 21.31
CA PHE A 55 2.88 -4.28 21.64
C PHE A 55 2.11 -3.27 22.49
N ASN A 56 0.90 -2.99 22.04
CA ASN A 56 -0.07 -2.18 22.75
C ASN A 56 -1.06 -3.16 23.38
N GLU A 57 -1.37 -3.00 24.67
CA GLU A 57 -2.33 -3.85 25.39
C GLU A 57 -3.78 -3.74 24.85
N LYS A 58 -3.99 -2.89 23.84
CA LYS A 58 -5.28 -2.71 23.17
C LYS A 58 -5.51 -3.75 22.09
N SER A 59 -6.62 -4.46 22.23
CA SER A 59 -7.18 -5.34 21.20
C SER A 59 -8.28 -4.65 20.39
N ILE A 60 -8.38 -4.97 19.10
CA ILE A 60 -9.43 -4.49 18.19
C ILE A 60 -10.08 -5.67 17.46
N PHE A 61 -11.40 -5.63 17.29
CA PHE A 61 -12.12 -6.56 16.43
C PHE A 61 -12.58 -5.89 15.14
N LEU A 62 -12.31 -6.53 13.99
CA LEU A 62 -12.73 -6.07 12.67
C LEU A 62 -13.65 -7.09 11.99
N LYS A 63 -14.85 -6.66 11.60
CA LYS A 63 -15.84 -7.45 10.86
C LYS A 63 -16.20 -6.78 9.53
N ILE A 64 -16.72 -7.55 8.59
CA ILE A 64 -17.31 -7.03 7.35
C ILE A 64 -18.81 -7.36 7.34
N ASN A 65 -19.61 -6.47 6.75
CA ASN A 65 -20.97 -6.74 6.34
C ASN A 65 -20.95 -7.01 4.83
N LYS A 66 -21.04 -8.29 4.43
CA LYS A 66 -20.96 -8.70 3.02
C LYS A 66 -22.06 -8.02 2.20
N ASP A 67 -21.72 -7.65 0.97
CA ASP A 67 -22.69 -7.10 0.02
C ASP A 67 -23.38 -8.29 -0.69
N PRO A 68 -24.71 -8.47 -0.54
CA PRO A 68 -25.41 -9.62 -1.08
C PRO A 68 -25.57 -9.57 -2.60
N GLU A 69 -25.38 -8.40 -3.22
CA GLU A 69 -25.62 -8.17 -4.65
C GLU A 69 -24.32 -8.25 -5.46
N SER A 70 -23.16 -8.10 -4.83
CA SER A 70 -21.89 -7.90 -5.53
C SER A 70 -20.74 -8.65 -4.83
N ASP A 71 -20.25 -9.70 -5.49
CA ASP A 71 -19.08 -10.47 -5.04
C ASP A 71 -17.82 -9.59 -4.99
N LEU A 72 -17.59 -8.77 -6.03
CA LEU A 72 -16.45 -7.85 -6.07
C LEU A 72 -16.48 -6.81 -4.95
N THR A 73 -17.66 -6.27 -4.62
CA THR A 73 -17.81 -5.36 -3.48
C THR A 73 -17.51 -6.07 -2.17
N THR A 74 -17.96 -7.32 -2.00
CA THR A 74 -17.62 -8.15 -0.86
C THR A 74 -16.10 -8.41 -0.78
N LYS A 75 -15.44 -8.70 -1.90
CA LYS A 75 -13.99 -8.89 -1.95
C LYS A 75 -13.20 -7.64 -1.61
N ARG A 76 -13.69 -6.47 -2.02
CA ARG A 76 -13.10 -5.20 -1.61
C ARG A 76 -13.17 -5.00 -0.09
N LEU A 77 -14.32 -5.30 0.53
CA LEU A 77 -14.47 -5.25 1.99
C LEU A 77 -13.50 -6.22 2.69
N GLU A 78 -13.38 -7.45 2.18
CA GLU A 78 -12.44 -8.46 2.71
C GLU A 78 -10.97 -7.97 2.62
N LYS A 79 -10.57 -7.43 1.48
CA LYS A 79 -9.22 -6.89 1.29
C LYS A 79 -8.96 -5.67 2.18
N LEU A 80 -9.94 -4.77 2.33
CA LEU A 80 -9.84 -3.63 3.23
C LEU A 80 -9.65 -4.08 4.68
N LYS A 81 -10.50 -5.01 5.17
CA LYS A 81 -10.37 -5.60 6.50
C LYS A 81 -8.97 -6.18 6.73
N LYS A 82 -8.50 -7.06 5.83
CA LYS A 82 -7.17 -7.69 5.93
C LYS A 82 -6.05 -6.66 5.97
N THR A 83 -6.12 -5.61 5.15
CA THR A 83 -5.14 -4.53 5.14
C THR A 83 -5.16 -3.74 6.45
N CYS A 84 -6.34 -3.38 6.95
CA CYS A 84 -6.48 -2.71 8.25
C CYS A 84 -5.93 -3.55 9.40
N GLU A 85 -6.23 -4.86 9.45
CA GLU A 85 -5.67 -5.74 10.48
C GLU A 85 -4.13 -5.77 10.43
N ARG A 86 -3.53 -5.85 9.25
CA ARG A 86 -2.07 -5.84 9.09
C ARG A 86 -1.47 -4.52 9.59
N VAL A 87 -2.07 -3.39 9.23
CA VAL A 87 -1.63 -2.07 9.70
C VAL A 87 -1.77 -1.96 11.23
N LEU A 88 -2.88 -2.41 11.81
CA LEU A 88 -3.08 -2.41 13.25
C LEU A 88 -2.07 -3.30 13.98
N ARG A 89 -1.80 -4.51 13.48
CA ARG A 89 -0.75 -5.40 14.04
C ARG A 89 0.64 -4.75 13.97
N LEU A 90 0.97 -4.06 12.86
CA LEU A 90 2.21 -3.29 12.76
C LEU A 90 2.29 -2.15 13.78
N ARG A 91 1.15 -1.61 14.21
CA ARG A 91 1.05 -0.58 15.25
C ARG A 91 0.91 -1.15 16.67
N GLY A 92 1.15 -2.46 16.84
CA GLY A 92 1.18 -3.13 18.13
C GLY A 92 -0.18 -3.60 18.64
N TYR A 93 -1.27 -3.41 17.90
CA TYR A 93 -2.60 -3.85 18.34
C TYR A 93 -2.80 -5.36 18.16
N GLU A 94 -3.48 -5.98 19.12
CA GLU A 94 -3.98 -7.35 18.97
C GLU A 94 -5.29 -7.35 18.17
N ILE A 95 -5.48 -8.37 17.31
CA ILE A 95 -6.76 -8.57 16.61
C ILE A 95 -7.48 -9.75 17.26
N SER A 96 -8.56 -9.46 17.99
CA SER A 96 -9.29 -10.44 18.80
C SER A 96 -10.79 -10.20 18.76
N GLU A 97 -11.59 -11.27 18.71
CA GLU A 97 -13.06 -11.19 18.72
C GLU A 97 -13.62 -10.71 20.08
N LYS A 98 -12.83 -10.89 21.14
CA LYS A 98 -13.17 -10.47 22.51
C LYS A 98 -12.85 -9.00 22.79
N ALA A 99 -12.35 -8.27 21.81
CA ALA A 99 -11.98 -6.87 21.97
C ALA A 99 -13.17 -5.98 22.35
N GLU A 100 -12.92 -4.99 23.20
CA GLU A 100 -13.89 -3.94 23.53
C GLU A 100 -14.10 -3.00 22.33
N GLU A 101 -13.03 -2.66 21.62
CA GLU A 101 -13.10 -1.83 20.41
C GLU A 101 -13.46 -2.67 19.17
N LYS A 102 -14.69 -2.49 18.68
CA LYS A 102 -15.22 -3.26 17.54
C LYS A 102 -15.57 -2.34 16.36
N TYR A 103 -15.17 -2.73 15.15
CA TYR A 103 -15.48 -2.00 13.92
C TYR A 103 -16.07 -2.92 12.86
N ILE A 104 -17.05 -2.41 12.11
CA ILE A 104 -17.69 -3.11 11.00
C ILE A 104 -17.53 -2.32 9.70
N PHE A 105 -16.91 -2.94 8.70
CA PHE A 105 -16.86 -2.39 7.35
C PHE A 105 -18.16 -2.69 6.60
N THR A 106 -18.78 -1.67 6.01
CA THR A 106 -20.03 -1.82 5.27
C THR A 106 -20.14 -0.81 4.13
N THR A 107 -20.93 -1.14 3.11
CA THR A 107 -21.33 -0.22 2.04
C THR A 107 -22.53 0.64 2.40
N LYS A 108 -23.27 0.29 3.46
CA LYS A 108 -24.49 1.00 3.88
C LYS A 108 -24.15 2.24 4.72
N SER A 109 -24.36 3.42 4.15
CA SER A 109 -24.23 4.69 4.88
C SER A 109 -25.28 4.84 5.97
N GLN A 110 -26.52 4.45 5.67
CA GLN A 110 -27.68 4.51 6.57
C GLN A 110 -28.00 3.15 7.19
N GLY A 111 -28.84 3.16 8.24
CA GLY A 111 -29.29 1.97 8.95
C GLY A 111 -28.51 1.67 10.23
N SER A 112 -29.16 0.90 11.11
CA SER A 112 -28.56 0.38 12.33
C SER A 112 -27.45 -0.61 12.02
N ILE A 113 -26.46 -0.66 12.90
CA ILE A 113 -25.43 -1.69 12.92
C ILE A 113 -25.55 -2.46 14.23
N GLU A 114 -24.91 -3.63 14.27
CA GLU A 114 -24.79 -4.44 15.47
C GLU A 114 -24.29 -3.59 16.64
N GLU A 115 -24.94 -3.74 17.80
CA GLU A 115 -24.64 -2.95 18.99
C GLU A 115 -23.18 -3.12 19.42
N GLY A 116 -22.55 -2.04 19.87
CA GLY A 116 -21.13 -2.01 20.26
C GLY A 116 -20.14 -1.91 19.09
N PHE A 117 -20.58 -1.98 17.83
CA PHE A 117 -19.70 -1.74 16.68
C PHE A 117 -19.66 -0.27 16.27
N LYS A 118 -18.50 0.18 15.82
CA LYS A 118 -18.30 1.45 15.10
C LYS A 118 -18.36 1.19 13.59
N LYS A 119 -19.06 2.06 12.86
CA LYS A 119 -19.26 1.92 11.41
C LYS A 119 -18.04 2.44 10.63
N CYS A 120 -17.55 1.66 9.66
CA CYS A 120 -16.54 2.07 8.69
C CYS A 120 -17.11 1.94 7.26
N ILE A 121 -17.31 3.06 6.58
CA ILE A 121 -17.90 3.06 5.22
C ILE A 121 -16.86 2.67 4.17
N CYS A 122 -17.21 1.68 3.36
CA CYS A 122 -16.51 1.31 2.14
C CYS A 122 -17.38 1.60 0.92
N GLY A 123 -16.87 2.31 -0.07
CA GLY A 123 -17.56 2.48 -1.35
C GLY A 123 -17.71 1.15 -2.08
N VAL A 124 -18.73 1.05 -2.92
CA VAL A 124 -18.98 -0.12 -3.76
C VAL A 124 -17.95 -0.24 -4.88
N VAL A 125 -17.83 -1.44 -5.46
CA VAL A 125 -17.15 -1.62 -6.75
C VAL A 125 -18.15 -1.28 -7.86
N LYS A 126 -17.75 -0.41 -8.79
CA LYS A 126 -18.57 0.04 -9.91
C LYS A 126 -18.05 -0.47 -11.24
N ASN A 127 -18.99 -0.69 -12.15
CA ASN A 127 -18.72 -0.81 -13.57
C ASN A 127 -18.48 0.60 -14.15
N PRO A 128 -17.36 0.87 -14.83
CA PRO A 128 -17.06 2.19 -15.37
C PRO A 128 -17.97 2.60 -16.53
N GLU A 129 -18.46 1.64 -17.34
CA GLU A 129 -19.33 1.92 -18.49
C GLU A 129 -20.74 2.30 -18.05
N LEU A 130 -21.32 1.49 -17.15
CA LEU A 130 -22.67 1.72 -16.65
C LEU A 130 -22.70 2.74 -15.49
N ASN A 131 -21.56 3.02 -14.87
CA ASN A 131 -21.41 3.84 -13.65
C ASN A 131 -22.32 3.40 -12.49
N THR A 132 -22.73 2.13 -12.50
CA THR A 132 -23.54 1.48 -11.47
C THR A 132 -22.69 0.49 -10.68
N LYS A 133 -23.24 -0.04 -9.57
CA LYS A 133 -22.59 -1.13 -8.82
C LYS A 133 -22.41 -2.32 -9.77
N GLU A 134 -21.22 -2.93 -9.77
CA GLU A 134 -20.98 -4.16 -10.52
C GLU A 134 -21.55 -5.36 -9.77
N THR A 135 -22.52 -6.03 -10.36
CA THR A 135 -23.27 -7.17 -9.76
C THR A 135 -23.24 -8.43 -10.62
N SER A 136 -22.78 -8.33 -11.87
CA SER A 136 -22.75 -9.43 -12.83
C SER A 136 -21.43 -10.19 -12.81
N GLU A 137 -20.32 -9.50 -12.50
CA GLU A 137 -18.98 -10.06 -12.51
C GLU A 137 -18.61 -10.68 -11.14
N THR A 138 -17.99 -11.87 -11.17
CA THR A 138 -17.41 -12.49 -9.97
C THR A 138 -15.92 -12.18 -9.85
N TYR A 139 -15.37 -12.29 -8.64
CA TYR A 139 -13.95 -12.08 -8.41
C TYR A 139 -13.06 -13.12 -9.08
N GLU A 140 -13.46 -14.39 -9.09
CA GLU A 140 -12.66 -15.44 -9.75
C GLU A 140 -12.65 -15.26 -11.27
N SER A 141 -13.79 -14.89 -11.87
CA SER A 141 -13.85 -14.54 -13.31
C SER A 141 -13.01 -13.31 -13.63
N TYR A 142 -13.09 -12.26 -12.81
CA TYR A 142 -12.23 -11.08 -12.96
C TYR A 142 -10.73 -11.40 -12.82
N LEU A 143 -10.39 -12.26 -11.85
CA LEU A 143 -9.03 -12.73 -11.63
C LEU A 143 -8.51 -13.51 -12.83
N GLN A 144 -9.33 -14.40 -13.38
CA GLN A 144 -8.97 -15.22 -14.54
C GLN A 144 -8.67 -14.35 -15.76
N ARG A 145 -9.51 -13.36 -16.08
CA ARG A 145 -9.22 -12.41 -17.17
C ARG A 145 -7.93 -11.63 -16.97
N LYS A 146 -7.62 -11.24 -15.72
CA LYS A 146 -6.36 -10.56 -15.41
C LYS A 146 -5.16 -11.50 -15.60
N ILE A 147 -5.31 -12.80 -15.33
CA ILE A 147 -4.27 -13.80 -15.61
C ILE A 147 -4.06 -13.93 -17.11
N GLU A 148 -5.13 -14.11 -17.89
CA GLU A 148 -5.09 -14.22 -19.36
C GLU A 148 -4.41 -13.00 -20.01
N SER A 149 -4.80 -11.79 -19.60
CA SER A 149 -4.15 -10.56 -20.06
C SER A 149 -2.66 -10.47 -19.71
N LEU A 150 -2.24 -11.06 -18.58
CA LEU A 150 -0.82 -11.13 -18.23
C LEU A 150 -0.07 -12.21 -19.01
N GLU A 151 -0.74 -13.27 -19.45
CA GLU A 151 -0.16 -14.33 -20.29
C GLU A 151 0.19 -13.79 -21.68
N GLU A 152 -0.73 -13.04 -22.30
CA GLU A 152 -0.53 -12.38 -23.60
C GLU A 152 0.72 -11.47 -23.59
N VAL A 153 0.97 -10.77 -22.49
CA VAL A 153 2.12 -9.86 -22.35
C VAL A 153 3.41 -10.61 -21.96
N ASN A 154 3.31 -11.85 -21.49
CA ASN A 154 4.44 -12.70 -21.10
C ASN A 154 4.76 -13.80 -22.14
N GLU A 155 4.21 -13.72 -23.35
CA GLU A 155 4.49 -14.66 -24.43
C GLU A 155 6.00 -14.94 -24.56
N GLY A 156 6.37 -16.22 -24.46
CA GLY A 156 7.75 -16.71 -24.57
C GLY A 156 8.51 -16.93 -23.25
N ARG A 157 7.89 -16.77 -22.08
CA ARG A 157 8.49 -17.09 -20.76
C ARG A 157 7.86 -18.34 -20.13
N GLU A 158 8.13 -19.49 -20.70
CA GLU A 158 7.68 -20.78 -20.16
C GLU A 158 8.58 -21.28 -19.01
N GLY A 159 7.96 -21.87 -17.98
CA GLY A 159 8.67 -22.43 -16.83
C GLY A 159 7.72 -22.97 -15.76
N SER A 160 8.22 -23.86 -14.91
CA SER A 160 7.44 -24.37 -13.79
C SER A 160 7.08 -23.25 -12.81
N GLY A 161 5.80 -23.17 -12.42
CA GLY A 161 5.30 -22.18 -11.46
C GLY A 161 4.89 -20.82 -12.04
N VAL A 162 4.93 -20.63 -13.37
CA VAL A 162 4.49 -19.40 -14.06
C VAL A 162 3.03 -19.08 -13.73
N GLU A 163 2.12 -20.04 -13.82
CA GLU A 163 0.70 -19.87 -13.47
C GLU A 163 0.50 -19.32 -12.04
N SER A 164 1.18 -19.91 -11.05
CA SER A 164 1.12 -19.46 -9.65
C SER A 164 1.67 -18.05 -9.44
N ARG A 165 2.61 -17.62 -10.29
CA ARG A 165 3.20 -16.29 -10.27
C ARG A 165 2.25 -15.29 -10.91
N LEU A 166 1.69 -15.61 -12.07
CA LEU A 166 0.72 -14.77 -12.78
C LEU A 166 -0.52 -14.54 -11.93
N ARG A 167 -1.04 -15.58 -11.27
CA ARG A 167 -2.14 -15.45 -10.31
C ARG A 167 -1.81 -14.47 -9.18
N ARG A 168 -0.61 -14.56 -8.58
CA ARG A 168 -0.17 -13.62 -7.53
C ARG A 168 -0.05 -12.18 -8.03
N ILE A 169 0.45 -12.00 -9.26
CA ILE A 169 0.55 -10.68 -9.92
C ILE A 169 -0.85 -10.11 -10.16
N ALA A 170 -1.77 -10.91 -10.73
CA ALA A 170 -3.15 -10.53 -10.97
C ALA A 170 -3.87 -10.15 -9.67
N GLU A 171 -3.77 -10.96 -8.61
CA GLU A 171 -4.33 -10.64 -7.30
C GLU A 171 -3.80 -9.33 -6.72
N ALA A 172 -2.50 -9.05 -6.91
CA ALA A 172 -1.88 -7.80 -6.48
C ALA A 172 -2.42 -6.60 -7.27
N ILE A 173 -2.53 -6.72 -8.60
CA ILE A 173 -3.13 -5.68 -9.47
C ILE A 173 -4.56 -5.36 -9.03
N ILE A 174 -5.40 -6.39 -8.86
CA ILE A 174 -6.79 -6.22 -8.42
C ILE A 174 -6.85 -5.57 -7.03
N THR A 175 -5.91 -5.90 -6.15
CA THR A 175 -5.82 -5.25 -4.83
C THR A 175 -5.50 -3.76 -4.95
N PHE A 176 -4.60 -3.37 -5.85
CA PHE A 176 -4.34 -1.97 -6.15
C PHE A 176 -5.56 -1.25 -6.73
N GLU A 177 -6.31 -1.88 -7.64
CA GLU A 177 -7.53 -1.29 -8.21
C GLU A 177 -8.62 -1.10 -7.14
N MET A 178 -8.80 -2.08 -6.25
CA MET A 178 -9.81 -2.04 -5.19
C MET A 178 -9.47 -1.07 -4.05
N LEU A 179 -8.19 -0.96 -3.67
CA LEU A 179 -7.74 -0.20 -2.49
C LEU A 179 -6.96 1.08 -2.82
N GLY A 180 -6.66 1.33 -4.09
CA GLY A 180 -5.92 2.51 -4.55
C GLY A 180 -6.69 3.83 -4.45
N VAL A 181 -7.99 3.75 -4.15
CA VAL A 181 -8.84 4.90 -3.84
C VAL A 181 -9.21 4.90 -2.37
N ARG A 182 -9.51 6.09 -1.81
CA ARG A 182 -9.99 6.23 -0.42
C ARG A 182 -11.11 5.23 -0.15
N PRO A 183 -11.07 4.44 0.95
CA PRO A 183 -12.03 3.37 1.19
C PRO A 183 -13.49 3.79 1.08
N SER A 184 -13.84 4.98 1.54
CA SER A 184 -15.22 5.50 1.48
C SER A 184 -15.70 5.93 0.09
N ARG A 185 -14.81 5.98 -0.92
CA ARG A 185 -15.17 6.31 -2.31
C ARG A 185 -15.38 5.02 -3.11
N PRO A 186 -16.26 5.01 -4.13
CA PRO A 186 -16.35 3.90 -5.05
C PRO A 186 -15.01 3.64 -5.75
N SER A 187 -14.75 2.38 -6.05
CA SER A 187 -13.64 1.93 -6.88
C SER A 187 -14.23 1.44 -8.19
N PHE A 188 -13.48 1.60 -9.27
CA PHE A 188 -13.88 1.14 -10.58
C PHE A 188 -12.98 0.00 -10.97
N ILE A 189 -13.56 -1.07 -11.48
CA ILE A 189 -12.80 -2.13 -12.13
C ILE A 189 -13.05 -2.02 -13.63
N GLU A 190 -11.99 -1.90 -14.41
CA GLU A 190 -12.14 -1.94 -15.86
C GLU A 190 -12.43 -3.39 -16.24
N VAL A 191 -13.68 -3.62 -16.66
CA VAL A 191 -14.18 -4.90 -17.18
C VAL A 191 -13.90 -5.02 -18.68
N CYS A 192 -13.61 -3.89 -19.36
CA CYS A 192 -13.48 -3.84 -20.81
C CYS A 192 -12.08 -4.23 -21.32
N THR A 193 -12.09 -4.93 -22.46
CA THR A 193 -10.98 -5.64 -23.13
C THR A 193 -10.12 -4.77 -24.04
N ASP A 194 -10.30 -3.44 -24.07
CA ASP A 194 -9.43 -2.57 -24.86
C ASP A 194 -8.06 -2.47 -24.17
N SER A 195 -7.17 -3.36 -24.63
CA SER A 195 -5.80 -3.62 -24.20
C SER A 195 -4.89 -2.38 -24.13
N ASP A 196 -5.30 -1.26 -24.71
CA ASP A 196 -4.45 -0.08 -24.85
C ASP A 196 -4.40 0.84 -23.62
N LYS A 197 -5.33 0.75 -22.65
CA LYS A 197 -5.44 1.76 -21.59
C LYS A 197 -5.04 1.31 -20.18
N SER A 198 -5.21 0.04 -19.82
CA SER A 198 -5.06 -0.37 -18.41
C SER A 198 -3.62 -0.70 -17.99
N ILE A 199 -2.79 -1.19 -18.92
CA ILE A 199 -1.41 -1.65 -18.63
C ILE A 199 -0.44 -0.46 -18.52
N ALA A 200 -0.72 0.65 -19.21
CA ALA A 200 0.15 1.81 -19.35
C ALA A 200 -0.20 2.99 -18.43
N SER A 201 -1.10 2.84 -17.45
CA SER A 201 -1.32 3.92 -16.49
C SER A 201 -0.13 4.01 -15.53
N ASN A 202 0.56 5.16 -15.49
CA ASN A 202 1.68 5.44 -14.57
C ASN A 202 1.30 5.41 -13.06
N ARG A 203 0.08 4.95 -12.74
CA ARG A 203 -0.50 4.85 -11.40
C ARG A 203 -1.14 3.49 -11.11
N GLY A 204 -1.15 2.57 -12.08
CA GLY A 204 -1.78 1.25 -11.96
C GLY A 204 -0.93 0.22 -11.21
N GLY A 205 -1.56 -0.86 -10.74
CA GLY A 205 -0.87 -1.95 -10.03
C GLY A 205 0.26 -2.58 -10.84
N SER A 206 0.08 -2.75 -12.15
CA SER A 206 1.09 -3.30 -13.07
C SER A 206 2.36 -2.44 -13.11
N PHE A 207 2.22 -1.11 -13.13
CA PHE A 207 3.35 -0.18 -13.09
C PHE A 207 4.16 -0.32 -11.78
N VAL A 208 3.48 -0.45 -10.64
CA VAL A 208 4.13 -0.65 -9.35
C VAL A 208 4.89 -1.98 -9.31
N LEU A 209 4.26 -3.07 -9.78
CA LEU A 209 4.87 -4.40 -9.80
C LEU A 209 6.07 -4.47 -10.76
N TYR A 210 5.97 -3.83 -11.93
CA TYR A 210 7.09 -3.73 -12.88
C TYR A 210 8.29 -2.99 -12.26
N ASN A 211 8.05 -1.86 -11.60
CA ASN A 211 9.11 -1.13 -10.91
C ASN A 211 9.73 -1.96 -9.77
N ALA A 212 8.92 -2.71 -9.02
CA ALA A 212 9.42 -3.63 -8.00
C ALA A 212 10.32 -4.71 -8.60
N ALA A 213 9.90 -5.34 -9.71
CA ALA A 213 10.70 -6.34 -10.42
C ALA A 213 12.02 -5.75 -10.97
N ARG A 214 12.00 -4.50 -11.45
CA ARG A 214 13.20 -3.80 -11.91
C ARG A 214 14.19 -3.55 -10.76
N ILE A 215 13.69 -3.09 -9.62
CA ILE A 215 14.53 -2.89 -8.41
C ILE A 215 15.12 -4.24 -7.97
N GLU A 216 14.32 -5.30 -7.95
CA GLU A 216 14.79 -6.65 -7.62
C GLU A 216 15.88 -7.15 -8.58
N ALA A 217 15.73 -6.92 -9.88
CA ALA A 217 16.74 -7.28 -10.88
C ALA A 217 18.05 -6.50 -10.67
N ILE A 218 17.97 -5.19 -10.40
CA ILE A 218 19.13 -4.36 -10.07
C ILE A 218 19.86 -4.90 -8.83
N LEU A 219 19.10 -5.20 -7.76
CA LEU A 219 19.66 -5.72 -6.52
C LEU A 219 20.27 -7.12 -6.69
N SER A 220 19.62 -7.99 -7.49
CA SER A 220 20.12 -9.33 -7.76
C SER A 220 21.43 -9.29 -8.54
N LYS A 221 21.49 -8.48 -9.61
CA LYS A 221 22.72 -8.26 -10.37
C LYS A 221 23.82 -7.66 -9.49
N PHE A 222 23.46 -6.72 -8.62
CA PHE A 222 24.43 -6.15 -7.68
C PHE A 222 25.03 -7.21 -6.76
N LYS A 223 24.20 -8.08 -6.18
CA LYS A 223 24.66 -9.19 -5.31
C LYS A 223 25.57 -10.17 -6.03
N GLU A 224 25.22 -10.53 -7.27
CA GLU A 224 26.03 -11.42 -8.11
C GLU A 224 27.42 -10.84 -8.36
N GLU A 225 27.50 -9.63 -8.90
CA GLU A 225 28.77 -8.96 -9.21
C GLU A 225 29.60 -8.68 -7.94
N PHE A 226 28.94 -8.38 -6.82
CA PHE A 226 29.60 -8.25 -5.50
C PHE A 226 30.19 -9.59 -5.05
N SER A 227 29.45 -10.70 -5.18
CA SER A 227 29.96 -12.04 -4.83
C SER A 227 31.13 -12.50 -5.71
N LEU A 228 31.22 -11.99 -6.94
CA LEU A 228 32.33 -12.21 -7.87
C LEU A 228 33.53 -11.30 -7.61
N GLY A 229 33.47 -10.40 -6.61
CA GLY A 229 34.56 -9.48 -6.27
C GLY A 229 34.79 -8.35 -7.29
N ARG A 230 33.82 -8.10 -8.18
CA ARG A 230 33.93 -7.06 -9.22
C ARG A 230 33.51 -5.68 -8.72
N TYR A 231 32.81 -5.61 -7.60
CA TYR A 231 32.47 -4.36 -6.92
C TYR A 231 33.30 -4.15 -5.66
N PRO A 232 33.58 -2.89 -5.30
CA PRO A 232 34.28 -2.55 -4.06
C PRO A 232 33.45 -2.95 -2.83
N GLU A 233 34.12 -3.00 -1.67
CA GLU A 233 33.46 -3.22 -0.39
C GLU A 233 32.37 -2.19 -0.12
N ILE A 234 31.29 -2.63 0.52
CA ILE A 234 30.16 -1.78 0.86
C ILE A 234 30.51 -1.00 2.13
N TRP A 235 30.47 0.33 2.03
CA TRP A 235 30.68 1.22 3.17
C TRP A 235 29.62 1.05 4.24
N ARG A 236 30.00 1.34 5.49
CA ARG A 236 29.02 1.41 6.58
C ARG A 236 28.07 2.57 6.31
N ILE A 237 26.82 2.46 6.76
CA ILE A 237 25.82 3.50 6.53
C ILE A 237 26.23 4.87 7.09
N ASP A 238 27.03 4.87 8.17
CA ASP A 238 27.58 6.08 8.80
C ASP A 238 28.63 6.78 7.93
N GLU A 239 29.21 6.09 6.95
CA GLU A 239 30.27 6.57 6.05
C GLU A 239 29.72 7.00 4.68
N VAL A 240 28.44 6.76 4.41
CA VAL A 240 27.79 7.12 3.14
C VAL A 240 27.49 8.61 3.09
N ASP A 241 27.99 9.28 2.07
CA ASP A 241 27.71 10.70 1.80
C ASP A 241 26.31 10.89 1.18
N PHE A 242 25.34 11.27 2.02
CA PHE A 242 23.97 11.59 1.59
C PHE A 242 23.81 13.03 1.08
N SER A 243 24.84 13.88 1.12
CA SER A 243 24.74 15.29 0.72
C SER A 243 24.34 15.46 -0.76
N ARG A 244 24.68 14.46 -1.59
CA ARG A 244 24.37 14.40 -3.03
C ARG A 244 22.93 14.08 -3.36
N LEU A 245 22.12 13.66 -2.39
CA LEU A 245 20.68 13.56 -2.57
C LEU A 245 20.12 14.99 -2.48
N SER A 246 20.22 15.78 -3.54
CA SER A 246 19.81 17.19 -3.54
C SER A 246 18.73 17.53 -4.57
N SER A 247 18.34 16.57 -5.43
CA SER A 247 17.29 16.79 -6.43
C SER A 247 15.93 17.02 -5.77
N GLU A 248 15.28 18.11 -6.19
CA GLU A 248 13.87 18.49 -5.90
C GLU A 248 12.89 17.69 -6.76
#